data_AF-A0A9E6UYJ4-F1
#
_entry.id   AF-A0A9E6UYJ4-F1
#
_cell.length_a   1.000
_cell.length_b   1.000
_cell.length_c   1.000
_cell.angle_alpha   90.00
_cell.angle_beta   90.00
_cell.angle_gamma   90.00
#
_symmetry.space_group_name_H-M   'P 1'
#
loop_
_entity.id
_entity.type
_entity.pdbx_description
1 polymer ?
#
loop_
_entity_poly.entity_id
_entity_poly.type
_entity_poly.pdbx_seq_one_letter_code
_entity_poly.pdbx_strand_id
1 'polypeptide(L)'
;MSLVISDEVIKASGLSENQLLLEIVIMLFQQEKISLGKASEIIGMNQIKLQKLLAERGICVHYDVAELQEDIQHLQAKGWL
;
A
#
# COMPACT_ATOMS: atom_id res chain seq x y z
N MET A 1 -19.96 -6.55 -11.13
CA MET A 1 -19.38 -7.89 -11.21
C MET A 1 -18.58 -8.11 -9.94
N SER A 2 -18.67 -9.29 -9.33
CA SER A 2 -18.03 -9.61 -8.04
C SER A 2 -16.95 -10.66 -8.24
N LEU A 3 -15.81 -10.50 -7.56
CA LEU A 3 -14.80 -11.56 -7.43
C LEU A 3 -15.08 -12.30 -6.12
N VAL A 4 -15.19 -13.63 -6.16
CA VAL A 4 -15.43 -14.47 -4.98
C VAL A 4 -14.20 -15.32 -4.74
N ILE A 5 -13.68 -15.31 -3.51
CA ILE A 5 -12.57 -16.15 -3.07
C ILE A 5 -13.16 -17.36 -2.35
N SER A 6 -12.73 -18.56 -2.73
CA SER A 6 -13.18 -19.81 -2.09
C SER A 6 -12.59 -19.98 -0.69
N ASP A 7 -13.35 -20.60 0.21
CA ASP A 7 -12.90 -21.01 1.55
C ASP A 7 -11.62 -21.85 1.52
N GLU A 8 -11.40 -22.62 0.45
CA GLU A 8 -10.17 -23.41 0.29
C GLU A 8 -8.92 -22.53 0.23
N VAL A 9 -9.01 -21.36 -0.42
CA VAL A 9 -7.90 -20.40 -0.52
C VAL A 9 -7.65 -19.76 0.84
N ILE A 10 -8.72 -19.40 1.56
CA ILE A 10 -8.63 -18.83 2.91
C ILE A 10 -7.95 -19.84 3.84
N LYS A 11 -8.42 -21.10 3.85
CA LYS A 11 -7.82 -22.18 4.64
C LYS A 11 -6.36 -22.45 4.27
N ALA A 12 -6.05 -22.50 2.98
CA ALA A 12 -4.68 -22.74 2.51
C ALA A 12 -3.71 -21.62 2.91
N SER A 13 -4.19 -20.37 2.98
CA SER A 13 -3.38 -19.22 3.40
C SER A 13 -3.09 -19.20 4.91
N GLY A 14 -3.89 -19.88 5.73
CA GLY A 14 -3.84 -19.78 7.19
C GLY A 14 -4.29 -18.44 7.75
N LEU A 15 -4.84 -17.55 6.92
CA LEU A 15 -5.33 -16.22 7.30
C LEU A 15 -6.85 -16.26 7.51
N SER A 16 -7.36 -15.36 8.34
CA SER A 16 -8.78 -15.01 8.33
C SER A 16 -9.14 -14.25 7.05
N GLU A 17 -10.43 -14.23 6.69
CA GLU A 17 -10.95 -13.46 5.54
C GLU A 17 -10.47 -12.01 5.53
N ASN A 18 -10.56 -11.32 6.67
CA ASN A 18 -10.13 -9.93 6.81
C ASN A 18 -8.62 -9.76 6.64
N GLN A 19 -7.82 -10.72 7.12
CA GLN A 19 -6.37 -10.69 6.93
C GLN A 19 -6.02 -10.92 5.45
N LEU A 20 -6.65 -11.89 4.78
CA LEU A 20 -6.42 -12.14 3.36
C LEU A 20 -6.82 -10.92 2.51
N LEU A 21 -7.97 -10.31 2.80
CA LEU A 21 -8.39 -9.06 2.14
C LEU A 21 -7.35 -7.94 2.34
N LEU A 22 -6.86 -7.77 3.57
CA LEU A 22 -5.83 -6.79 3.88
C LEU A 22 -4.55 -7.03 3.07
N GLU A 23 -4.07 -8.28 2.97
CA GLU A 23 -2.89 -8.61 2.17
C GLU A 23 -3.10 -8.30 0.68
N ILE A 24 -4.27 -8.62 0.12
CA ILE A 24 -4.60 -8.31 -1.28
C ILE A 24 -4.61 -6.79 -1.50
N VAL A 25 -5.22 -6.03 -0.59
CA VAL A 25 -5.30 -4.57 -0.70
C VAL A 25 -3.91 -3.93 -0.59
N ILE A 26 -3.07 -4.40 0.33
CA ILE A 26 -1.68 -3.93 0.46
C ILE A 26 -0.88 -4.25 -0.81
N MET A 27 -1.01 -5.47 -1.35
CA MET A 27 -0.36 -5.86 -2.60
C MET A 27 -0.76 -4.93 -3.75
N LEU A 28 -2.06 -4.64 -3.90
CA LEU A 28 -2.55 -3.72 -4.94
C LEU A 28 -2.06 -2.29 -4.75
N PHE A 29 -1.94 -1.83 -3.51
CA PHE A 29 -1.38 -0.53 -3.17
C PHE A 29 0.11 -0.45 -3.53
N GLN A 30 0.91 -1.45 -3.15
CA GLN A 30 2.35 -1.53 -3.46
C GLN A 30 2.63 -1.61 -4.96
N GLN A 31 1.71 -2.20 -5.74
CA GLN A 31 1.79 -2.24 -7.21
C GLN A 31 1.23 -0.98 -7.89
N GLU A 32 0.95 0.07 -7.10
CA GLU A 32 0.38 1.35 -7.56
C GLU A 32 -0.94 1.19 -8.34
N LYS A 33 -1.67 0.09 -8.10
CA LYS A 33 -2.97 -0.17 -8.77
C LYS A 33 -4.12 0.54 -8.09
N ILE A 34 -3.98 0.84 -6.80
CA ILE A 34 -4.97 1.59 -6.01
C ILE A 34 -4.26 2.62 -5.14
N SER A 35 -4.90 3.77 -4.93
CA SER A 35 -4.39 4.80 -4.02
C SER A 35 -4.58 4.40 -2.56
N LEU A 36 -3.84 5.05 -1.65
CA LEU A 36 -4.02 4.89 -0.21
C LEU A 36 -5.47 5.14 0.24
N GLY A 37 -6.13 6.13 -0.37
CA GLY A 37 -7.54 6.45 -0.09
C GLY A 37 -8.48 5.31 -0.49
N LYS A 38 -8.28 4.73 -1.67
CA LYS A 38 -9.07 3.58 -2.14
C LYS A 38 -8.79 2.33 -1.31
N ALA A 39 -7.53 2.08 -0.95
CA ALA A 39 -7.17 0.99 -0.04
C ALA A 39 -7.93 1.14 1.29
N SER A 40 -7.85 2.32 1.93
CA SER A 40 -8.53 2.63 3.19
C SER A 40 -10.04 2.41 3.14
N GLU A 41 -10.68 2.79 2.03
CA GLU A 41 -12.11 2.57 1.78
C GLU A 41 -12.46 1.07 1.72
N ILE A 42 -11.67 0.25 1.01
CA ILE A 42 -11.92 -1.19 0.83
C ILE A 42 -11.82 -1.95 2.17
N ILE A 43 -10.80 -1.67 2.98
CA ILE A 43 -10.61 -2.31 4.30
C ILE A 43 -11.42 -1.65 5.42
N GLY A 44 -12.20 -0.61 5.12
CA GLY A 44 -12.99 0.11 6.12
C GLY A 44 -12.15 0.74 7.24
N MET A 45 -10.88 1.07 6.95
CA MET A 45 -9.91 1.58 7.90
C MET A 45 -9.62 3.05 7.63
N ASN A 46 -9.44 3.86 8.68
CA ASN A 46 -8.98 5.24 8.50
C ASN A 46 -7.56 5.27 7.88
N GLN A 47 -7.31 6.22 6.98
CA GLN A 47 -6.03 6.40 6.28
C GLN A 47 -4.81 6.46 7.21
N ILE A 48 -4.90 7.13 8.37
CA ILE A 48 -3.79 7.23 9.34
C ILE A 48 -3.45 5.85 9.92
N LYS A 49 -4.47 5.03 10.21
CA LYS A 49 -4.26 3.66 10.69
C LYS A 49 -3.62 2.80 9.61
N LEU A 50 -4.04 2.95 8.35
CA LEU A 50 -3.44 2.25 7.23
C LEU A 50 -1.97 2.67 7.02
N GLN A 51 -1.67 3.97 7.06
CA GLN A 51 -0.29 4.47 6.98
C GLN A 51 0.58 3.90 8.09
N LYS A 52 0.07 3.85 9.32
CA LYS A 52 0.79 3.24 10.46
C LYS A 52 1.07 1.76 10.19
N LEU A 53 0.09 1.02 9.69
CA LEU A 53 0.24 -0.40 9.35
C LEU A 53 1.27 -0.61 8.24
N LEU A 54 1.26 0.23 7.20
CA LEU A 54 2.25 0.19 6.13
C LEU A 54 3.66 0.49 6.66
N ALA A 55 3.79 1.49 7.54
CA ALA A 55 5.07 1.86 8.16
C ALA A 55 5.61 0.73 9.06
N GLU A 56 4.77 0.08 9.87
CA GLU A 56 5.15 -1.08 10.68
C GLU A 56 5.66 -2.26 9.84
N ARG A 57 5.22 -2.34 8.57
CA ARG A 57 5.66 -3.34 7.58
C ARG A 57 6.82 -2.85 6.70
N GLY A 58 7.35 -1.65 6.92
CA GLY A 58 8.41 -1.06 6.11
C GLY A 58 8.00 -0.69 4.69
N ILE A 59 6.70 -0.51 4.44
CA ILE A 59 6.16 -0.16 3.12
C ILE A 59 6.12 1.37 3.02
N CYS A 60 6.90 1.93 2.10
CA CYS A 60 6.90 3.37 1.87
C CYS A 60 5.60 3.80 1.17
N VAL A 61 4.99 4.91 1.62
CA VAL A 61 3.64 5.28 1.21
C VAL A 61 3.62 6.08 -0.09
N HIS A 62 4.63 6.90 -0.39
CA HIS A 62 4.60 7.76 -1.57
C HIS A 62 5.90 8.50 -1.90
N TYR A 63 6.95 8.37 -1.08
CA TYR A 63 8.19 9.07 -1.33
C TYR A 63 9.33 8.14 -0.97
N ASP A 64 9.79 7.39 -1.96
CA ASP A 64 10.92 6.52 -1.76
C ASP A 64 12.24 7.29 -1.85
N VAL A 65 13.35 6.61 -1.52
CA VAL A 65 14.67 7.23 -1.53
C VAL A 65 15.09 7.64 -2.95
N ALA A 66 14.58 6.97 -3.99
CA ALA A 66 14.93 7.26 -5.37
C ALA A 66 14.26 8.56 -5.84
N GLU A 67 12.97 8.74 -5.54
CA GLU A 67 12.24 9.98 -5.81
C GLU A 67 12.87 11.17 -5.06
N LEU A 68 13.31 10.97 -3.80
CA LEU A 68 14.09 11.99 -3.09
C LEU A 68 15.40 12.33 -3.80
N GLN A 69 16.12 11.32 -4.28
CA GLN A 69 17.38 11.52 -4.95
C GLN A 69 17.20 12.29 -6.27
N GLU A 70 16.14 12.00 -7.02
CA GLU A 70 15.76 12.73 -8.23
C GLU A 70 15.42 14.19 -7.93
N ASP A 71 14.62 14.46 -6.89
CA ASP A 71 14.31 15.82 -6.49
C ASP A 71 15.56 16.61 -6.09
N ILE A 72 16.47 16.02 -5.31
CA ILE A 72 17.75 16.66 -4.94
C ILE A 72 18.57 17.00 -6.19
N GLN A 73 18.66 16.08 -7.16
CA GLN A 73 19.36 16.34 -8.42
C GLN A 73 18.69 17.48 -9.20
N HIS A 74 17.36 17.51 -9.27
CA HIS A 74 16.60 18.58 -9.91
C HIS A 74 16.82 19.94 -9.23
N LEU A 75 16.89 19.97 -7.90
CA LEU A 75 17.15 21.20 -7.14
C LEU A 75 18.59 21.70 -7.33
N GLN A 76 19.58 20.82 -7.32
CA GLN A 76 20.98 21.15 -7.61
C GLN A 76 21.16 21.68 -9.04
N ALA A 77 20.52 21.03 -10.03
CA ALA A 77 20.58 21.47 -11.42
C ALA A 77 19.98 22.87 -11.64
N LYS A 78 19.00 23.27 -10.82
CA LYS A 78 18.41 24.61 -10.83
C LYS A 78 19.18 25.63 -9.98
N GLY A 79 20.20 25.20 -9.23
CA GLY A 79 20.95 26.05 -8.30
C GLY A 79 20.13 26.50 -7.09
N TRP A 80 19.11 25.73 -6.71
CA TRP A 80 18.29 25.99 -5.52
C TRP A 80 18.85 25.29 -4.27
N LEU A 81 19.89 24.48 -4.46
CA LEU A 81 20.68 23.73 -3.48
C LEU A 81 22.16 23.88 -3.85
#